data_AF-X8CEN9-F1
#
_entry.id   AF-X8CEN9-F1
#
_cell.length_a   1.000
_cell.length_b   1.000
_cell.length_c   1.000
_cell.angle_alpha   90.00
_cell.angle_beta   90.00
_cell.angle_gamma   90.00
#
_symmetry.space_group_name_H-M   'P 1'
#
loop_
_entity.id
_entity.type
_entity.pdbx_description
1 polymer ?
#
loop_
_entity_poly.entity_id
_entity_poly.type
_entity_poly.pdbx_seq_one_letter_code
_entity_poly.pdbx_strand_id
1 'polypeptide(L)'
;MSKIDVHRGWREVVDANREALAAHSPRYGRAPWVGAAALPDAGEPDVDALVAAVSAQLDDPDLARRNRLRAWESRLQTVKRRFDRDVEGSGRRARVEALREERSTALQRRRQAKSERTITLRGQIQQARVQLSHSARNQCATARTELQEHAAGLSRRDMSGFEAHTRARLDEVVAEVSDGTDTQLSDVAQAVGVPVDLPALEKMPEVDVSAPPLKSRRQETWLMIVLGVGFGLGVALTLSRLMSGVVSRLNPALAVVAAVVCVAISVALTFLVINIRALLHDRALLDRWAGDATASLRSVVEELVATRVLVAESVLSKALLAHDEAENAQASAAVGVIDTELREHALAAARAAAARDREMPAVAAALRAVRAELGEPGIQPAESPAETGDGDETEKPASRSEDGDPSGASESLL
;
A
#
# COMPACT_ATOMS: atom_id res chain seq x y z
N MET A 1 -28.14 -42.18 -56.53
CA MET A 1 -28.09 -43.15 -55.43
C MET A 1 -27.48 -44.43 -55.96
N SER A 2 -26.39 -44.92 -55.38
CA SER A 2 -25.72 -46.15 -55.81
C SER A 2 -26.22 -47.38 -55.01
N LYS A 3 -25.93 -48.59 -55.53
CA LYS A 3 -26.23 -49.89 -54.90
C LYS A 3 -27.72 -50.12 -54.59
N ILE A 4 -28.58 -49.77 -55.55
CA ILE A 4 -30.03 -49.94 -55.45
C ILE A 4 -30.48 -51.42 -55.46
N ASP A 5 -29.63 -52.31 -55.93
CA ASP A 5 -29.73 -53.76 -55.93
C ASP A 5 -29.61 -54.33 -54.50
N VAL A 6 -28.66 -53.83 -53.70
CA VAL A 6 -28.45 -54.25 -52.31
C VAL A 6 -29.45 -53.57 -51.37
N HIS A 7 -29.68 -52.27 -51.51
CA HIS A 7 -30.41 -51.46 -50.54
C HIS A 7 -31.89 -51.28 -50.91
N ARG A 8 -32.73 -52.27 -50.61
CA ARG A 8 -34.18 -52.26 -50.97
C ARG A 8 -34.95 -50.99 -50.56
N GLY A 9 -34.59 -50.35 -49.44
CA GLY A 9 -35.16 -49.09 -48.97
C GLY A 9 -34.57 -47.80 -49.59
N TRP A 10 -33.81 -47.89 -50.68
CA TRP A 10 -33.04 -46.75 -51.22
C TRP A 10 -33.89 -45.51 -51.59
N ARG A 11 -35.19 -45.68 -51.87
CA ARG A 11 -36.10 -44.57 -52.24
C ARG A 11 -36.38 -43.64 -51.07
N GLU A 12 -36.69 -44.19 -49.90
CA GLU A 12 -36.87 -43.44 -48.65
C GLU A 12 -35.62 -42.61 -48.31
N VAL A 13 -34.43 -43.22 -48.52
CA VAL A 13 -33.14 -42.55 -48.34
C VAL A 13 -32.91 -41.47 -49.40
N VAL A 14 -33.36 -41.63 -50.64
CA VAL A 14 -33.30 -40.58 -51.67
C VAL A 14 -34.18 -39.39 -51.33
N ASP A 15 -35.40 -39.62 -50.85
CA ASP A 15 -36.33 -38.55 -50.55
C ASP A 15 -35.92 -37.76 -49.29
N ALA A 16 -35.45 -38.45 -48.23
CA ALA A 16 -34.84 -37.79 -47.08
C ALA A 16 -33.58 -36.97 -47.45
N ASN A 17 -32.72 -37.49 -48.34
CA ASN A 17 -31.57 -36.72 -48.85
C ASN A 17 -31.99 -35.52 -49.72
N ARG A 18 -33.07 -35.66 -50.49
CA ARG A 18 -33.63 -34.57 -51.32
C ARG A 18 -34.13 -33.44 -50.44
N GLU A 19 -34.87 -33.75 -49.36
CA GLU A 19 -35.34 -32.77 -48.38
C GLU A 19 -34.16 -32.08 -47.67
N ALA A 20 -33.20 -32.84 -47.14
CA ALA A 20 -32.02 -32.30 -46.47
C ALA A 20 -31.20 -31.37 -47.37
N LEU A 21 -31.00 -31.73 -48.65
CA LEU A 21 -30.25 -30.91 -49.61
C LEU A 21 -31.06 -29.71 -50.12
N ALA A 22 -32.38 -29.81 -50.26
CA ALA A 22 -33.25 -28.68 -50.58
C ALA A 22 -33.26 -27.65 -49.44
N ALA A 23 -33.30 -28.10 -48.19
CA ALA A 23 -33.17 -27.25 -47.00
C ALA A 23 -31.78 -26.59 -46.90
N HIS A 24 -30.71 -27.31 -47.29
CA HIS A 24 -29.36 -26.74 -47.35
C HIS A 24 -29.20 -25.70 -48.47
N SER A 25 -29.79 -25.92 -49.65
CA SER A 25 -29.88 -24.91 -50.70
C SER A 25 -30.99 -25.25 -51.71
N PRO A 26 -31.93 -24.31 -52.01
CA PRO A 26 -33.06 -24.54 -52.92
C PRO A 26 -32.67 -25.09 -54.31
N ARG A 27 -31.45 -24.80 -54.78
CA ARG A 27 -30.90 -25.31 -56.04
C ARG A 27 -30.88 -26.84 -56.14
N TYR A 28 -30.75 -27.55 -55.01
CA TYR A 28 -30.72 -29.02 -54.98
C TYR A 28 -32.12 -29.64 -54.97
N GLY A 29 -33.17 -28.90 -54.59
CA GLY A 29 -34.55 -29.37 -54.65
C GLY A 29 -35.06 -29.62 -56.07
N ARG A 30 -34.39 -29.07 -57.09
CA ARG A 30 -34.64 -29.31 -58.52
C ARG A 30 -33.66 -30.29 -59.18
N ALA A 31 -32.75 -30.91 -58.42
CA ALA A 31 -31.79 -31.88 -58.98
C ALA A 31 -32.49 -33.21 -59.33
N PRO A 32 -32.19 -33.84 -60.49
CA PRO A 32 -32.71 -35.15 -60.82
C PRO A 32 -32.05 -36.22 -59.93
N TRP A 33 -32.87 -37.01 -59.24
CA TRP A 33 -32.43 -38.13 -58.39
C TRP A 33 -32.68 -39.46 -59.10
N VAL A 34 -31.59 -40.15 -59.44
CA VAL A 34 -31.62 -41.47 -60.10
C VAL A 34 -31.05 -42.54 -59.17
N GLY A 35 -31.63 -43.74 -59.26
CA GLY A 35 -30.96 -44.96 -58.80
C GLY A 35 -29.92 -45.42 -59.83
N ALA A 36 -28.90 -46.15 -59.39
CA ALA A 36 -27.94 -46.81 -60.27
C ALA A 36 -27.27 -48.00 -59.57
N ALA A 37 -27.05 -49.08 -60.32
CA ALA A 37 -26.29 -50.26 -59.93
C ALA A 37 -25.27 -50.59 -61.05
N ALA A 38 -24.14 -49.87 -61.06
CA ALA A 38 -23.12 -49.98 -62.11
C ALA A 38 -22.33 -51.31 -62.10
N LEU A 39 -22.40 -52.06 -61.01
CA LEU A 39 -21.86 -53.42 -60.86
C LEU A 39 -22.69 -54.12 -59.77
N PRO A 40 -23.85 -54.72 -60.11
CA PRO A 40 -24.74 -55.34 -59.14
C PRO A 40 -24.23 -56.71 -58.71
N ASP A 41 -24.58 -57.14 -57.49
CA ASP A 41 -24.24 -58.49 -57.01
C ASP A 41 -25.03 -59.60 -57.76
N ALA A 42 -26.16 -59.25 -58.37
CA ALA A 42 -26.91 -60.09 -59.31
C ALA A 42 -27.74 -59.23 -60.29
N GLY A 43 -27.71 -59.58 -61.58
CA GLY A 43 -28.44 -58.88 -62.66
C GLY A 43 -27.53 -58.16 -63.65
N GLU A 44 -28.13 -57.42 -64.57
CA GLU A 44 -27.40 -56.54 -65.51
C GLU A 44 -27.24 -55.13 -64.90
N PRO A 45 -26.21 -54.34 -65.29
CA PRO A 45 -25.98 -53.02 -64.69
C PRO A 45 -27.08 -51.99 -65.02
N ASP A 46 -27.84 -51.56 -64.01
CA ASP A 46 -28.81 -50.47 -64.13
C ASP A 46 -28.09 -49.12 -64.06
N VAL A 47 -27.79 -48.54 -65.22
CA VAL A 47 -27.18 -47.19 -65.34
C VAL A 47 -27.85 -46.30 -66.38
N ASP A 48 -28.78 -46.80 -67.19
CA ASP A 48 -29.36 -46.05 -68.32
C ASP A 48 -30.08 -44.77 -67.87
N ALA A 49 -30.81 -44.82 -66.74
CA ALA A 49 -31.45 -43.66 -66.15
C ALA A 49 -30.42 -42.58 -65.72
N LEU A 50 -29.24 -43.00 -65.26
CA LEU A 50 -28.14 -42.10 -64.90
C LEU A 50 -27.45 -41.52 -66.15
N VAL A 51 -27.18 -42.35 -67.18
CA VAL A 51 -26.60 -41.88 -68.44
C VAL A 51 -27.53 -40.86 -69.11
N ALA A 52 -28.82 -41.18 -69.25
CA ALA A 52 -29.81 -40.27 -69.81
C ALA A 52 -29.93 -38.96 -69.01
N ALA A 53 -29.97 -39.03 -67.67
CA ALA A 53 -30.02 -37.84 -66.82
C ALA A 53 -28.75 -36.97 -66.88
N VAL A 54 -27.57 -37.57 -67.10
CA VAL A 54 -26.31 -36.84 -67.28
C VAL A 54 -26.25 -36.21 -68.67
N SER A 55 -26.54 -36.96 -69.74
CA SER A 55 -26.58 -36.43 -71.11
C SER A 55 -27.53 -35.24 -71.22
N ALA A 56 -28.78 -35.38 -70.77
CA ALA A 56 -29.77 -34.31 -70.81
C ALA A 56 -29.39 -33.05 -69.99
N GLN A 57 -28.45 -33.16 -69.04
CA GLN A 57 -27.91 -32.01 -68.30
C GLN A 57 -26.66 -31.39 -68.97
N LEU A 58 -25.92 -32.17 -69.76
CA LEU A 58 -24.77 -31.72 -70.55
C LEU A 58 -25.18 -31.08 -71.88
N ASP A 59 -26.27 -31.55 -72.48
CA ASP A 59 -26.86 -31.02 -73.72
C ASP A 59 -27.62 -29.68 -73.48
N ASP A 60 -27.79 -29.26 -72.23
CA ASP A 60 -28.45 -28.00 -71.86
C ASP A 60 -27.56 -26.78 -72.19
N PRO A 61 -27.95 -25.91 -73.16
CA PRO A 61 -27.11 -24.81 -73.62
C PRO A 61 -26.88 -23.73 -72.55
N ASP A 62 -27.74 -23.62 -71.55
CA ASP A 62 -27.60 -22.67 -70.43
C ASP A 62 -26.67 -23.19 -69.33
N LEU A 63 -26.24 -24.47 -69.37
CA LEU A 63 -25.29 -25.04 -68.41
C LEU A 63 -24.03 -24.17 -68.24
N ALA A 64 -23.43 -23.74 -69.36
CA ALA A 64 -22.24 -22.89 -69.35
C ALA A 64 -22.52 -21.50 -68.74
N ARG A 65 -23.70 -20.91 -68.96
CA ARG A 65 -24.09 -19.62 -68.36
C ARG A 65 -24.34 -19.76 -66.86
N ARG A 66 -25.12 -20.76 -66.44
CA ARG A 66 -25.42 -21.03 -65.02
C ARG A 66 -24.16 -21.34 -64.22
N ASN A 67 -23.21 -22.09 -64.80
CA ASN A 67 -21.93 -22.37 -64.14
C ASN A 67 -21.04 -21.12 -64.00
N ARG A 68 -21.02 -20.21 -65.00
CA ARG A 68 -20.36 -18.90 -64.86
C ARG A 68 -20.99 -18.04 -63.76
N LEU A 69 -22.31 -17.95 -63.71
CA LEU A 69 -23.05 -17.21 -62.67
C LEU A 69 -22.79 -17.78 -61.26
N ARG A 70 -22.81 -19.11 -61.08
CA ARG A 70 -22.44 -19.75 -59.80
C ARG A 70 -20.99 -19.48 -59.39
N ALA A 71 -20.06 -19.45 -60.35
CA ALA A 71 -18.67 -19.08 -60.07
C ALA A 71 -18.55 -17.61 -59.64
N TRP A 72 -19.35 -16.71 -60.20
CA TRP A 72 -19.44 -15.30 -59.77
C TRP A 72 -20.07 -15.18 -58.38
N GLU A 73 -21.14 -15.92 -58.09
CA GLU A 73 -21.79 -15.93 -56.77
C GLU A 73 -20.80 -16.36 -55.67
N SER A 74 -20.08 -17.46 -55.89
CA SER A 74 -19.07 -17.97 -54.95
C SER A 74 -17.93 -16.97 -54.71
N ARG A 75 -17.51 -16.23 -55.75
CA ARG A 75 -16.52 -15.13 -55.63
C ARG A 75 -17.08 -13.98 -54.79
N LEU A 76 -18.29 -13.51 -55.07
CA LEU A 76 -18.95 -12.42 -54.32
C LEU A 76 -19.19 -12.78 -52.85
N GLN A 77 -19.66 -14.00 -52.56
CA GLN A 77 -19.78 -14.52 -51.19
C GLN A 77 -18.42 -14.58 -50.47
N THR A 78 -17.33 -14.84 -51.19
CA THR A 78 -15.97 -14.90 -50.63
C THR A 78 -15.40 -13.50 -50.38
N VAL A 79 -15.69 -12.53 -51.25
CA VAL A 79 -15.40 -11.10 -51.01
C VAL A 79 -16.19 -10.58 -49.80
N LYS A 80 -17.49 -10.87 -49.69
CA LYS A 80 -18.30 -10.53 -48.51
C LYS A 80 -17.68 -11.08 -47.21
N ARG A 81 -17.44 -12.41 -47.15
CA ARG A 81 -16.84 -13.08 -45.98
C ARG A 81 -15.44 -12.58 -45.63
N ARG A 82 -14.71 -11.99 -46.59
CA ARG A 82 -13.45 -11.30 -46.31
C ARG A 82 -13.71 -9.98 -45.57
N PHE A 83 -14.55 -9.09 -46.09
CA PHE A 83 -14.86 -7.83 -45.42
C PHE A 83 -15.44 -8.04 -44.03
N ASP A 84 -16.37 -8.99 -43.87
CA ASP A 84 -16.94 -9.33 -42.57
C ASP A 84 -15.83 -9.78 -41.58
N ARG A 85 -14.89 -10.64 -42.03
CA ARG A 85 -13.72 -11.07 -41.22
C ARG A 85 -12.72 -9.94 -40.91
N ASP A 86 -12.45 -9.07 -41.87
CA ASP A 86 -11.47 -7.98 -41.73
C ASP A 86 -11.96 -6.92 -40.70
N VAL A 87 -13.29 -6.76 -40.59
CA VAL A 87 -13.99 -6.03 -39.52
C VAL A 87 -13.99 -6.81 -38.20
N GLU A 88 -14.44 -8.07 -38.20
CA GLU A 88 -14.48 -8.93 -37.00
C GLU A 88 -13.12 -9.03 -36.31
N GLY A 89 -12.03 -9.12 -37.07
CA GLY A 89 -10.65 -9.02 -36.62
C GLY A 89 -10.35 -9.78 -35.32
N SER A 90 -10.73 -11.07 -35.22
CA SER A 90 -10.70 -11.82 -33.96
C SER A 90 -9.35 -11.76 -33.22
N GLY A 91 -8.23 -11.94 -33.93
CA GLY A 91 -6.88 -11.78 -33.37
C GLY A 91 -6.55 -10.34 -32.94
N ARG A 92 -7.08 -9.33 -33.64
CA ARG A 92 -6.97 -7.90 -33.24
C ARG A 92 -7.73 -7.65 -31.94
N ARG A 93 -8.96 -8.19 -31.80
CA ARG A 93 -9.73 -8.14 -30.55
C ARG A 93 -8.98 -8.82 -29.39
N ALA A 94 -8.43 -10.01 -29.61
CA ALA A 94 -7.62 -10.71 -28.60
C ALA A 94 -6.41 -9.90 -28.14
N ARG A 95 -5.64 -9.26 -29.05
CA ARG A 95 -4.54 -8.36 -28.67
C ARG A 95 -5.03 -7.09 -27.96
N VAL A 96 -6.16 -6.51 -28.36
CA VAL A 96 -6.75 -5.34 -27.67
C VAL A 96 -7.15 -5.67 -26.23
N GLU A 97 -7.79 -6.81 -25.96
CA GLU A 97 -8.11 -7.19 -24.57
C GLU A 97 -6.85 -7.53 -23.77
N ALA A 98 -5.88 -8.24 -24.35
CA ALA A 98 -4.59 -8.49 -23.69
C ALA A 98 -3.85 -7.19 -23.32
N LEU A 99 -3.84 -6.19 -24.21
CA LEU A 99 -3.28 -4.85 -23.93
C LEU A 99 -4.06 -4.12 -22.82
N ARG A 100 -5.39 -4.27 -22.76
CA ARG A 100 -6.22 -3.69 -21.69
C ARG A 100 -5.96 -4.35 -20.33
N GLU A 101 -5.76 -5.66 -20.31
CA GLU A 101 -5.39 -6.43 -19.12
C GLU A 101 -3.96 -6.10 -18.66
N GLU A 102 -3.01 -6.00 -19.60
CA GLU A 102 -1.64 -5.56 -19.34
C GLU A 102 -1.61 -4.15 -18.72
N ARG A 103 -2.37 -3.21 -19.30
CA ARG A 103 -2.54 -1.84 -18.80
C ARG A 103 -3.16 -1.79 -17.41
N SER A 104 -4.28 -2.50 -17.19
CA SER A 104 -4.99 -2.48 -15.90
C SER A 104 -4.13 -3.12 -14.80
N THR A 105 -3.42 -4.19 -15.14
CA THR A 105 -2.48 -4.89 -14.25
C THR A 105 -1.27 -4.03 -13.91
N ALA A 106 -0.67 -3.33 -14.88
CA ALA A 106 0.45 -2.41 -14.63
C ALA A 106 0.04 -1.27 -13.69
N LEU A 107 -1.11 -0.63 -13.95
CA LEU A 107 -1.66 0.42 -13.09
C LEU A 107 -2.03 -0.10 -11.69
N GLN A 108 -2.55 -1.32 -11.58
CA GLN A 108 -2.90 -1.91 -10.30
C GLN A 108 -1.65 -2.27 -9.46
N ARG A 109 -0.64 -2.91 -10.07
CA ARG A 109 0.65 -3.19 -9.41
C ARG A 109 1.33 -1.90 -8.93
N ARG A 110 1.31 -0.84 -9.75
CA ARG A 110 1.83 0.49 -9.38
C ARG A 110 1.10 1.09 -8.16
N ARG A 111 -0.23 0.95 -8.07
CA ARG A 111 -1.00 1.39 -6.89
C ARG A 111 -0.64 0.59 -5.65
N GLN A 112 -0.58 -0.75 -5.78
CA GLN A 112 -0.27 -1.67 -4.69
C GLN A 112 1.13 -1.39 -4.11
N ALA A 113 2.16 -1.35 -4.95
CA ALA A 113 3.53 -1.00 -4.54
C ALA A 113 3.61 0.36 -3.84
N LYS A 114 2.86 1.38 -4.32
CA LYS A 114 2.79 2.69 -3.66
C LYS A 114 2.23 2.58 -2.24
N SER A 115 1.10 1.90 -2.07
CA SER A 115 0.49 1.69 -0.75
C SER A 115 1.39 0.87 0.17
N GLU A 116 2.00 -0.20 -0.33
CA GLU A 116 2.89 -1.08 0.43
C GLU A 116 4.12 -0.33 0.96
N ARG A 117 4.80 0.47 0.13
CA ARG A 117 5.91 1.33 0.58
C ARG A 117 5.47 2.37 1.59
N THR A 118 4.33 3.03 1.37
CA THR A 118 3.80 4.07 2.27
C THR A 118 3.45 3.48 3.65
N ILE A 119 2.85 2.28 3.67
CA ILE A 119 2.53 1.54 4.89
C ILE A 119 3.80 1.07 5.59
N THR A 120 4.77 0.50 4.87
CA THR A 120 6.06 0.06 5.43
C THR A 120 6.85 1.22 6.02
N LEU A 121 6.99 2.35 5.32
CA LEU A 121 7.68 3.54 5.85
C LEU A 121 7.00 4.04 7.14
N ARG A 122 5.67 4.18 7.14
CA ARG A 122 4.93 4.60 8.34
C ARG A 122 5.10 3.61 9.49
N GLY A 123 5.08 2.30 9.21
CA GLY A 123 5.34 1.25 10.20
C GLY A 123 6.72 1.37 10.82
N GLN A 124 7.77 1.49 10.00
CA GLN A 124 9.15 1.65 10.46
C GLN A 124 9.34 2.94 11.27
N ILE A 125 8.78 4.08 10.84
CA ILE A 125 8.86 5.35 11.58
C ILE A 125 8.19 5.23 12.96
N GLN A 126 7.00 4.65 13.06
CA GLN A 126 6.33 4.50 14.37
C GLN A 126 7.04 3.46 15.26
N GLN A 127 7.59 2.38 14.69
CA GLN A 127 8.41 1.43 15.43
C GLN A 127 9.69 2.10 15.98
N ALA A 128 10.42 2.82 15.14
CA ALA A 128 11.63 3.55 15.54
C ALA A 128 11.31 4.61 16.61
N ARG A 129 10.22 5.37 16.46
CA ARG A 129 9.77 6.33 17.47
C ARG A 129 9.55 5.67 18.84
N VAL A 130 8.94 4.49 18.89
CA VAL A 130 8.73 3.74 20.14
C VAL A 130 10.06 3.23 20.71
N GLN A 131 10.93 2.67 19.87
CA GLN A 131 12.24 2.17 20.28
C GLN A 131 13.15 3.29 20.82
N LEU A 132 13.23 4.43 20.13
CA LEU A 132 13.96 5.63 20.56
C LEU A 132 13.40 6.19 21.87
N SER A 133 12.07 6.31 21.98
CA SER A 133 11.40 6.77 23.20
C SER A 133 11.62 5.82 24.39
N HIS A 134 11.87 4.54 24.15
CA HIS A 134 12.25 3.58 25.18
C HIS A 134 13.73 3.71 25.54
N SER A 135 14.62 3.78 24.54
CA SER A 135 16.07 3.93 24.72
C SER A 135 16.43 5.18 25.53
N ALA A 136 15.88 6.33 25.15
CA ALA A 136 16.02 7.60 25.85
C ALA A 136 15.65 7.51 27.34
N ARG A 137 14.52 6.86 27.66
CA ARG A 137 14.06 6.67 29.04
C ARG A 137 14.94 5.70 29.81
N ASN A 138 15.48 4.68 29.14
CA ASN A 138 16.42 3.74 29.73
C ASN A 138 17.76 4.43 30.07
N GLN A 139 18.34 5.23 29.16
CA GLN A 139 19.55 6.02 29.46
C GLN A 139 19.31 7.02 30.60
N CYS A 140 18.17 7.73 30.61
CA CYS A 140 17.81 8.61 31.73
C CYS A 140 17.68 7.86 33.07
N ALA A 141 17.18 6.62 33.06
CA ALA A 141 17.07 5.78 34.26
C ALA A 141 18.44 5.27 34.74
N THR A 142 19.31 4.85 33.82
CA THR A 142 20.71 4.48 34.12
C THR A 142 21.47 5.66 34.73
N ALA A 143 21.47 6.81 34.05
CA ALA A 143 22.13 8.03 34.53
C ALA A 143 21.60 8.49 35.89
N ARG A 144 20.29 8.31 36.16
CA ARG A 144 19.74 8.54 37.49
C ARG A 144 20.36 7.59 38.53
N THR A 145 20.38 6.28 38.28
CA THR A 145 20.95 5.29 39.22
C THR A 145 22.42 5.60 39.51
N GLU A 146 23.22 5.88 38.49
CA GLU A 146 24.63 6.29 38.62
C GLU A 146 24.79 7.52 39.54
N LEU A 147 23.98 8.57 39.33
CA LEU A 147 24.03 9.79 40.12
C LEU A 147 23.57 9.57 41.58
N GLN A 148 22.58 8.70 41.81
CA GLN A 148 22.12 8.36 43.16
C GLN A 148 23.16 7.50 43.92
N GLU A 149 23.81 6.54 43.25
CA GLU A 149 24.92 5.77 43.81
C GLU A 149 26.12 6.67 44.13
N HIS A 150 26.48 7.59 43.22
CA HIS A 150 27.55 8.54 43.44
C HIS A 150 27.24 9.48 44.62
N ALA A 151 26.01 10.02 44.71
CA ALA A 151 25.55 10.85 45.82
C ALA A 151 25.59 10.11 47.18
N ALA A 152 25.25 8.81 47.20
CA ALA A 152 25.36 7.96 48.38
C ALA A 152 26.83 7.72 48.79
N GLY A 153 27.77 7.70 47.84
CA GLY A 153 29.21 7.55 48.09
C GLY A 153 29.90 8.81 48.63
N LEU A 154 29.49 10.01 48.19
CA LEU A 154 30.20 11.29 48.41
C LEU A 154 30.79 11.51 49.81
N SER A 155 32.06 11.87 49.90
CA SER A 155 32.65 12.42 51.13
C SER A 155 32.36 13.92 51.27
N ARG A 156 32.52 14.44 52.49
CA ARG A 156 32.27 15.85 52.81
C ARG A 156 33.24 16.85 52.15
N ARG A 157 34.30 16.38 51.51
CA ARG A 157 35.18 17.21 50.66
C ARG A 157 34.71 17.30 49.21
N ASP A 158 34.07 16.24 48.71
CA ASP A 158 33.84 16.05 47.27
C ASP A 158 32.48 16.60 46.82
N MET A 159 31.58 16.88 47.78
CA MET A 159 30.27 17.49 47.56
C MET A 159 30.27 18.78 46.72
N SER A 160 31.38 19.53 46.67
CA SER A 160 31.50 20.71 45.79
C SER A 160 31.80 20.38 44.32
N GLY A 161 32.28 19.17 44.02
CA GLY A 161 32.49 18.70 42.64
C GLY A 161 31.23 18.08 42.02
N PHE A 162 30.28 17.63 42.84
CA PHE A 162 29.08 16.91 42.39
C PHE A 162 28.23 17.69 41.37
N GLU A 163 28.08 19.02 41.54
CA GLU A 163 27.34 19.85 40.58
C GLU A 163 27.94 19.78 39.16
N ALA A 164 29.27 19.88 39.07
CA ALA A 164 29.99 19.86 37.80
C ALA A 164 30.02 18.46 37.18
N HIS A 165 30.21 17.42 37.99
CA HIS A 165 30.15 16.04 37.52
C HIS A 165 28.75 15.67 37.01
N THR A 166 27.70 16.08 37.74
CA THR A 166 26.31 15.87 37.31
C THR A 166 26.07 16.54 35.98
N ARG A 167 26.35 17.86 35.84
CA ARG A 167 26.12 18.61 34.59
C ARG A 167 26.82 17.93 33.40
N ALA A 168 28.11 17.59 33.55
CA ALA A 168 28.87 16.89 32.51
C ALA A 168 28.27 15.51 32.13
N ARG A 169 27.72 14.74 33.09
CA ARG A 169 27.03 13.47 32.80
C ARG A 169 25.66 13.67 32.13
N LEU A 170 24.95 14.77 32.42
CA LEU A 170 23.74 15.12 31.66
C LEU A 170 24.08 15.46 30.20
N ASP A 171 25.13 16.29 29.99
CA ASP A 171 25.59 16.69 28.65
C ASP A 171 26.06 15.48 27.83
N GLU A 172 26.76 14.53 28.46
CA GLU A 172 27.18 13.25 27.85
C GLU A 172 25.98 12.40 27.41
N VAL A 173 24.93 12.28 28.24
CA VAL A 173 23.72 11.53 27.89
C VAL A 173 22.91 12.22 26.77
N VAL A 174 22.88 13.56 26.71
CA VAL A 174 22.29 14.27 25.56
C VAL A 174 23.04 13.96 24.26
N ALA A 175 24.38 13.85 24.32
CA ALA A 175 25.17 13.42 23.17
C ALA A 175 24.89 11.94 22.80
N GLU A 176 24.89 11.02 23.78
CA GLU A 176 24.65 9.59 23.58
C GLU A 176 23.27 9.32 22.95
N VAL A 177 22.20 10.00 23.41
CA VAL A 177 20.88 9.88 22.77
C VAL A 177 20.87 10.51 21.38
N SER A 178 21.54 11.64 21.14
CA SER A 178 21.56 12.26 19.80
C SER A 178 22.25 11.37 18.77
N ASP A 179 23.41 10.80 19.10
CA ASP A 179 24.20 9.93 18.21
C ASP A 179 23.47 8.59 17.94
N GLY A 180 22.92 7.97 18.99
CA GLY A 180 22.07 6.79 18.86
C GLY A 180 20.78 7.05 18.08
N THR A 181 20.21 8.25 18.19
CA THR A 181 19.01 8.66 17.42
C THR A 181 19.31 8.82 15.94
N ASP A 182 20.40 9.51 15.58
CA ASP A 182 20.79 9.70 14.19
C ASP A 182 21.20 8.37 13.54
N THR A 183 21.92 7.51 14.27
CA THR A 183 22.27 6.16 13.82
C THR A 183 21.03 5.32 13.54
N GLN A 184 20.09 5.21 14.49
CA GLN A 184 18.89 4.39 14.32
C GLN A 184 17.94 4.94 13.24
N LEU A 185 17.90 6.25 13.01
CA LEU A 185 17.13 6.85 11.92
C LEU A 185 17.80 6.66 10.55
N SER A 186 19.13 6.61 10.49
CA SER A 186 19.90 6.22 9.31
C SER A 186 19.65 4.76 8.92
N ASP A 187 19.65 3.83 9.89
CA ASP A 187 19.29 2.42 9.67
C ASP A 187 17.89 2.27 9.07
N VAL A 188 16.92 3.08 9.52
CA VAL A 188 15.55 3.11 8.96
C VAL A 188 15.55 3.64 7.52
N ALA A 189 16.31 4.68 7.21
CA ALA A 189 16.45 5.19 5.85
C ALA A 189 17.03 4.13 4.90
N GLN A 190 18.08 3.43 5.34
CA GLN A 190 18.69 2.34 4.60
C GLN A 190 17.74 1.14 4.42
N ALA A 191 16.98 0.77 5.46
CA ALA A 191 16.02 -0.33 5.41
C ALA A 191 14.82 -0.08 4.48
N VAL A 192 14.44 1.19 4.28
CA VAL A 192 13.42 1.61 3.29
C VAL A 192 14.04 1.75 1.88
N GLY A 193 15.37 1.66 1.74
CA GLY A 193 16.08 1.74 0.47
C GLY A 193 16.26 3.16 -0.07
N VAL A 194 16.09 4.18 0.79
CA VAL A 194 16.17 5.59 0.41
C VAL A 194 17.30 6.25 1.20
N PRO A 195 18.51 6.43 0.61
CA PRO A 195 19.61 7.08 1.30
C PRO A 195 19.25 8.54 1.60
N VAL A 196 19.22 8.89 2.88
CA VAL A 196 18.86 10.21 3.39
C VAL A 196 19.88 10.64 4.43
N ASP A 197 20.66 11.67 4.11
CA ASP A 197 21.43 12.40 5.10
C ASP A 197 20.46 13.24 5.95
N LEU A 198 20.47 13.03 7.26
CA LEU A 198 19.72 13.87 8.20
C LEU A 198 20.46 15.20 8.40
N PRO A 199 19.76 16.34 8.45
CA PRO A 199 20.40 17.61 8.80
C PRO A 199 20.91 17.56 10.25
N ALA A 200 22.17 17.91 10.44
CA ALA A 200 22.80 17.97 11.75
C ALA A 200 22.14 19.01 12.68
N LEU A 201 22.18 18.78 13.99
CA LEU A 201 21.82 19.80 14.99
C LEU A 201 22.80 20.97 14.95
N GLU A 202 22.29 22.18 14.70
CA GLU A 202 23.09 23.42 14.78
C GLU A 202 23.56 23.73 16.22
N LYS A 203 22.81 23.30 17.23
CA LYS A 203 23.21 23.29 18.64
C LYS A 203 22.57 22.09 19.35
N MET A 204 23.32 21.41 20.22
CA MET A 204 22.71 20.50 21.20
C MET A 204 21.86 21.31 22.21
N PRO A 205 20.70 20.79 22.64
CA PRO A 205 19.91 21.42 23.69
C PRO A 205 20.65 21.31 25.03
N GLU A 206 20.56 22.37 25.82
CA GLU A 206 21.31 22.56 27.07
C GLU A 206 20.37 22.32 28.26
N VAL A 207 20.76 21.47 29.21
CA VAL A 207 19.87 21.09 30.32
C VAL A 207 19.90 22.16 31.42
N ASP A 208 18.86 22.99 31.50
CA ASP A 208 18.73 23.97 32.57
C ASP A 208 18.52 23.27 33.93
N VAL A 209 19.51 23.44 34.81
CA VAL A 209 19.56 22.90 36.17
C VAL A 209 20.09 23.98 37.11
N SER A 210 19.18 24.54 37.91
CA SER A 210 19.50 25.46 39.01
C SER A 210 20.51 24.85 39.98
N ALA A 211 21.46 25.64 40.49
CA ALA A 211 22.53 25.15 41.36
C ALA A 211 22.00 24.59 42.72
N PRO A 212 22.65 23.55 43.30
CA PRO A 212 22.16 22.89 44.51
C PRO A 212 22.21 23.80 45.75
N PRO A 213 21.23 23.70 46.67
CA PRO A 213 21.00 24.66 47.75
C PRO A 213 22.01 24.62 48.93
N LEU A 214 23.18 24.00 48.76
CA LEU A 214 24.16 23.79 49.84
C LEU A 214 24.86 25.08 50.32
N LYS A 215 24.87 26.14 49.51
CA LYS A 215 25.70 27.35 49.75
C LYS A 215 25.25 28.19 50.96
N SER A 216 23.95 28.24 51.28
CA SER A 216 23.41 29.00 52.44
C SER A 216 23.72 28.34 53.79
N ARG A 217 23.68 27.00 53.85
CA ARG A 217 23.79 26.19 55.07
C ARG A 217 25.12 26.35 55.83
N ARG A 218 26.19 26.85 55.20
CA ARG A 218 27.48 27.09 55.89
C ARG A 218 27.38 28.10 57.03
N GLN A 219 26.58 29.16 56.87
CA GLN A 219 26.41 30.20 57.91
C GLN A 219 25.51 29.69 59.06
N GLU A 220 24.41 29.01 58.73
CA GLU A 220 23.51 28.38 59.70
C GLU A 220 24.22 27.28 60.52
N THR A 221 25.09 26.49 59.89
CA THR A 221 25.92 25.49 60.58
C THR A 221 26.89 26.12 61.56
N TRP A 222 27.50 27.27 61.21
CA TRP A 222 28.39 28.00 62.12
C TRP A 222 27.64 28.54 63.34
N LEU A 223 26.43 29.08 63.14
CA LEU A 223 25.52 29.48 64.21
C LEU A 223 25.15 28.30 65.14
N MET A 224 24.82 27.13 64.59
CA MET A 224 24.56 25.94 65.41
C MET A 224 25.79 25.46 66.19
N ILE A 225 27.00 25.57 65.63
CA ILE A 225 28.25 25.22 66.33
C ILE A 225 28.50 26.18 67.49
N VAL A 226 28.36 27.50 67.28
CA VAL A 226 28.52 28.50 68.36
C VAL A 226 27.48 28.27 69.47
N LEU A 227 26.22 28.00 69.09
CA LEU A 227 25.14 27.71 70.05
C LEU A 227 25.40 26.41 70.83
N GLY A 228 25.83 25.33 70.15
CA GLY A 228 26.11 24.04 70.76
C GLY A 228 27.33 24.07 71.70
N VAL A 229 28.39 24.80 71.33
CA VAL A 229 29.55 25.02 72.20
C VAL A 229 29.15 25.87 73.43
N GLY A 230 28.39 26.94 73.24
CA GLY A 230 27.90 27.77 74.34
C GLY A 230 27.00 27.01 75.32
N PHE A 231 26.06 26.21 74.80
CA PHE A 231 25.17 25.40 75.62
C PHE A 231 25.91 24.26 76.35
N GLY A 232 26.80 23.55 75.65
CA GLY A 232 27.64 22.50 76.24
C GLY A 232 28.55 23.01 77.36
N LEU A 233 29.14 24.20 77.18
CA LEU A 233 29.93 24.88 78.20
C LEU A 233 29.06 25.27 79.41
N GLY A 234 27.86 25.81 79.17
CA GLY A 234 26.90 26.15 80.22
C GLY A 234 26.48 24.95 81.08
N VAL A 235 26.13 23.83 80.44
CA VAL A 235 25.74 22.59 81.12
C VAL A 235 26.93 21.95 81.86
N ALA A 236 28.14 21.98 81.28
CA ALA A 236 29.34 21.50 81.95
C ALA A 236 29.63 22.30 83.24
N LEU A 237 29.46 23.63 83.21
CA LEU A 237 29.67 24.50 84.37
C LEU A 237 28.61 24.29 85.47
N THR A 238 27.34 24.09 85.14
CA THR A 238 26.30 23.80 86.16
C THR A 238 26.45 22.39 86.75
N LEU A 239 26.75 21.38 85.93
CA LEU A 239 26.91 20.00 86.38
C LEU A 239 28.20 19.82 87.22
N SER A 240 29.29 20.50 86.85
CA SER A 240 30.52 20.59 87.67
C SER A 240 30.25 21.19 89.05
N ARG A 241 29.38 22.20 89.13
CA ARG A 241 28.99 22.84 90.39
C ARG A 241 28.14 21.94 91.30
N LEU A 242 27.34 21.05 90.71
CA LEU A 242 26.60 20.00 91.44
C LEU A 242 27.52 18.86 91.91
N MET A 243 28.38 18.33 91.03
CA MET A 243 29.33 17.27 91.39
C MET A 243 30.36 17.69 92.45
N SER A 244 30.69 18.98 92.52
CA SER A 244 31.52 19.57 93.59
C SER A 244 30.98 19.28 95.01
N GLY A 245 29.67 19.07 95.17
CA GLY A 245 29.07 18.70 96.46
C GLY A 245 29.23 17.22 96.85
N VAL A 246 29.60 16.33 95.92
CA VAL A 246 29.57 14.87 96.12
C VAL A 246 30.98 14.25 96.15
N VAL A 247 31.93 14.77 95.37
CA VAL A 247 33.24 14.13 95.13
C VAL A 247 34.30 14.49 96.20
N SER A 248 33.89 14.95 97.38
CA SER A 248 34.77 15.45 98.47
C SER A 248 35.55 14.36 99.24
N ARG A 249 35.79 13.19 98.63
CA ARG A 249 36.58 12.07 99.20
C ARG A 249 37.58 11.43 98.22
N LEU A 250 37.71 11.95 97.00
CA LEU A 250 38.73 11.53 96.04
C LEU A 250 39.76 12.64 95.86
N ASN A 251 40.99 12.26 95.49
CA ASN A 251 42.10 13.21 95.28
C ASN A 251 41.67 14.26 94.23
N PRO A 252 41.58 15.56 94.57
CA PRO A 252 40.82 16.54 93.77
C PRO A 252 41.34 16.71 92.35
N ALA A 253 42.64 16.53 92.12
CA ALA A 253 43.21 16.56 90.77
C ALA A 253 42.62 15.48 89.85
N LEU A 254 42.40 14.27 90.37
CA LEU A 254 41.89 13.14 89.59
C LEU A 254 40.40 13.33 89.23
N ALA A 255 39.62 13.89 90.14
CA ALA A 255 38.21 14.20 89.92
C ALA A 255 38.00 15.26 88.82
N VAL A 256 38.84 16.31 88.82
CA VAL A 256 38.81 17.35 87.77
C VAL A 256 39.17 16.76 86.40
N VAL A 257 40.22 15.93 86.30
CA VAL A 257 40.60 15.27 85.04
C VAL A 257 39.47 14.37 84.52
N ALA A 258 38.87 13.54 85.39
CA ALA A 258 37.77 12.66 85.00
C ALA A 258 36.53 13.45 84.49
N ALA A 259 36.19 14.56 85.14
CA ALA A 259 35.10 15.44 84.72
C ALA A 259 35.38 16.08 83.35
N VAL A 260 36.59 16.62 83.14
CA VAL A 260 37.01 17.22 81.85
C VAL A 260 37.00 16.20 80.72
N VAL A 261 37.49 14.97 80.94
CA VAL A 261 37.45 13.89 79.95
C VAL A 261 36.01 13.49 79.61
N CYS A 262 35.12 13.37 80.61
CA CYS A 262 33.71 13.05 80.37
C CYS A 262 32.98 14.14 79.56
N VAL A 263 33.23 15.42 79.86
CA VAL A 263 32.72 16.55 79.07
C VAL A 263 33.29 16.53 77.64
N ALA A 264 34.60 16.29 77.47
CA ALA A 264 35.23 16.22 76.15
C ALA A 264 34.65 15.08 75.29
N ILE A 265 34.42 13.90 75.86
CA ILE A 265 33.77 12.76 75.18
C ILE A 265 32.32 13.12 74.82
N SER A 266 31.59 13.78 75.71
CA SER A 266 30.19 14.18 75.47
C SER A 266 30.07 15.22 74.34
N VAL A 267 30.99 16.20 74.30
CA VAL A 267 31.11 17.18 73.22
C VAL A 267 31.55 16.52 71.91
N ALA A 268 32.49 15.57 71.95
CA ALA A 268 32.91 14.81 70.78
C ALA A 268 31.77 13.94 70.20
N LEU A 269 30.98 13.26 71.03
CA LEU A 269 29.84 12.45 70.62
C LEU A 269 28.71 13.30 70.04
N THR A 270 28.35 14.42 70.68
CA THR A 270 27.33 15.34 70.16
C THR A 270 27.78 15.99 68.85
N PHE A 271 29.04 16.44 68.75
CA PHE A 271 29.62 16.93 67.51
C PHE A 271 29.61 15.85 66.41
N LEU A 272 29.98 14.60 66.71
CA LEU A 272 29.95 13.47 65.78
C LEU A 272 28.53 13.22 65.26
N VAL A 273 27.53 13.15 66.14
CA VAL A 273 26.11 12.94 65.75
C VAL A 273 25.58 14.10 64.90
N ILE A 274 25.89 15.35 65.24
CA ILE A 274 25.52 16.53 64.44
C ILE A 274 26.21 16.47 63.06
N ASN A 275 27.48 16.10 63.00
CA ASN A 275 28.27 16.02 61.77
C ASN A 275 27.78 14.89 60.85
N ILE A 276 27.44 13.71 61.39
CA ILE A 276 26.80 12.61 60.65
C ILE A 276 25.40 13.00 60.16
N ARG A 277 24.56 13.60 61.03
CA ARG A 277 23.20 14.02 60.65
C ARG A 277 23.22 15.11 59.59
N ALA A 278 24.18 16.03 59.64
CA ALA A 278 24.43 17.00 58.58
C ALA A 278 24.85 16.30 57.28
N LEU A 279 25.85 15.41 57.30
CA LEU A 279 26.31 14.67 56.12
C LEU A 279 25.16 13.89 55.43
N LEU A 280 24.30 13.22 56.21
CA LEU A 280 23.14 12.50 55.67
C LEU A 280 22.08 13.43 55.07
N HIS A 281 21.88 14.61 55.66
CA HIS A 281 20.97 15.63 55.10
C HIS A 281 21.55 16.31 53.85
N ASP A 282 22.85 16.62 53.85
CA ASP A 282 23.60 17.15 52.71
C ASP A 282 23.51 16.17 51.51
N ARG A 283 23.67 14.86 51.76
CA ARG A 283 23.46 13.80 50.74
C ARG A 283 22.00 13.71 50.28
N ALA A 284 21.02 13.78 51.18
CA ALA A 284 19.60 13.72 50.80
C ALA A 284 19.15 14.95 49.98
N LEU A 285 19.76 16.12 50.19
CA LEU A 285 19.56 17.30 49.35
C LEU A 285 20.18 17.12 47.95
N LEU A 286 21.35 16.48 47.85
CA LEU A 286 21.99 16.18 46.57
C LEU A 286 21.26 15.06 45.79
N ASP A 287 20.77 14.02 46.46
CA ASP A 287 19.94 12.97 45.87
C ASP A 287 18.64 13.54 45.29
N ARG A 288 17.95 14.40 46.06
CA ARG A 288 16.78 15.12 45.56
C ARG A 288 17.13 16.00 44.36
N TRP A 289 18.18 16.80 44.46
CA TRP A 289 18.60 17.71 43.39
C TRP A 289 19.02 16.95 42.12
N ALA A 290 19.70 15.81 42.23
CA ALA A 290 19.98 14.92 41.10
C ALA A 290 18.69 14.30 40.53
N GLY A 291 17.68 14.08 41.37
CA GLY A 291 16.34 13.69 40.93
C GLY A 291 15.60 14.77 40.15
N ASP A 292 15.70 16.03 40.58
CA ASP A 292 15.16 17.19 39.87
C ASP A 292 15.92 17.42 38.54
N ALA A 293 17.26 17.30 38.56
CA ALA A 293 18.13 17.44 37.38
C ALA A 293 17.92 16.34 36.33
N THR A 294 17.72 15.08 36.75
CA THR A 294 17.39 13.99 35.81
C THR A 294 15.95 14.08 35.27
N ALA A 295 15.05 14.82 35.93
CA ALA A 295 13.76 15.19 35.35
C ALA A 295 13.92 16.25 34.24
N SER A 296 14.75 17.28 34.43
CA SER A 296 15.11 18.24 33.37
C SER A 296 15.74 17.53 32.17
N LEU A 297 16.75 16.66 32.40
CA LEU A 297 17.39 15.86 31.35
C LEU A 297 16.34 15.07 30.55
N ARG A 298 15.45 14.35 31.25
CA ARG A 298 14.42 13.54 30.60
C ARG A 298 13.49 14.39 29.71
N SER A 299 13.13 15.60 30.14
CA SER A 299 12.33 16.52 29.31
C SER A 299 13.07 16.91 28.03
N VAL A 300 14.32 17.37 28.16
CA VAL A 300 15.18 17.78 27.04
C VAL A 300 15.40 16.62 26.06
N VAL A 301 15.62 15.41 26.56
CA VAL A 301 15.87 14.22 25.75
C VAL A 301 14.59 13.73 25.05
N GLU A 302 13.43 13.72 25.72
CA GLU A 302 12.16 13.37 25.04
C GLU A 302 11.78 14.40 23.97
N GLU A 303 12.11 15.68 24.16
CA GLU A 303 11.95 16.75 23.15
C GLU A 303 12.93 16.62 21.97
N LEU A 304 14.22 16.33 22.23
CA LEU A 304 15.23 16.07 21.21
C LEU A 304 14.80 14.91 20.30
N VAL A 305 14.44 13.78 20.89
CA VAL A 305 14.00 12.59 20.14
C VAL A 305 12.73 12.88 19.33
N ALA A 306 11.74 13.55 19.92
CA ALA A 306 10.53 13.93 19.19
C ALA A 306 10.84 14.83 17.98
N THR A 307 11.72 15.82 18.16
CA THR A 307 12.12 16.77 17.11
C THR A 307 12.91 16.09 15.99
N ARG A 308 13.91 15.25 16.33
CA ARG A 308 14.69 14.46 15.37
C ARG A 308 13.81 13.51 14.55
N VAL A 309 12.89 12.79 15.21
CA VAL A 309 11.94 11.88 14.51
C VAL A 309 11.03 12.64 13.56
N LEU A 310 10.52 13.82 13.94
CA LEU A 310 9.68 14.66 13.05
C LEU A 310 10.47 15.19 11.84
N VAL A 311 11.72 15.63 12.05
CA VAL A 311 12.61 16.03 10.95
C VAL A 311 12.85 14.85 10.01
N ALA A 312 13.22 13.68 10.54
CA ALA A 312 13.44 12.47 9.75
C ALA A 312 12.19 12.04 8.96
N GLU A 313 11.01 11.99 9.60
CA GLU A 313 9.73 11.70 8.93
C GLU A 313 9.48 12.68 7.77
N SER A 314 9.80 13.96 7.93
CA SER A 314 9.63 14.97 6.88
C SER A 314 10.59 14.78 5.69
N VAL A 315 11.84 14.35 5.92
CA VAL A 315 12.83 14.15 4.85
C VAL A 315 12.62 12.80 4.16
N LEU A 316 12.39 11.73 4.92
CA LEU A 316 12.02 10.41 4.39
C LEU A 316 10.75 10.47 3.53
N SER A 317 9.73 11.22 3.96
CA SER A 317 8.51 11.41 3.16
C SER A 317 8.78 12.16 1.85
N LYS A 318 9.61 13.21 1.86
CA LYS A 318 10.01 13.94 0.64
C LYS A 318 10.81 13.06 -0.32
N ALA A 319 11.75 12.27 0.20
CA ALA A 319 12.60 11.40 -0.60
C ALA A 319 11.80 10.21 -1.19
N LEU A 320 10.87 9.63 -0.43
CA LEU A 320 9.92 8.64 -0.94
C LEU A 320 9.04 9.23 -2.05
N LEU A 321 8.51 10.46 -1.89
CA LEU A 321 7.72 11.13 -2.94
C LEU A 321 8.53 11.37 -4.22
N ALA A 322 9.79 11.77 -4.12
CA ALA A 322 10.68 11.94 -5.27
C ALA A 322 10.96 10.62 -6.01
N HIS A 323 11.14 9.52 -5.26
CA HIS A 323 11.31 8.18 -5.80
C HIS A 323 10.02 7.65 -6.46
N ASP A 324 8.88 7.82 -5.80
CA ASP A 324 7.55 7.47 -6.33
C ASP A 324 7.23 8.22 -7.63
N GLU A 325 7.66 9.47 -7.79
CA GLU A 325 7.45 10.23 -9.03
C GLU A 325 8.36 9.76 -10.16
N ALA A 326 9.62 9.43 -9.86
CA ALA A 326 10.53 8.85 -10.85
C ALA A 326 10.02 7.50 -11.39
N GLU A 327 9.46 6.64 -10.52
CA GLU A 327 8.77 5.42 -10.98
C GLU A 327 7.44 5.72 -11.69
N ASN A 328 6.67 6.70 -11.23
CA ASN A 328 5.41 7.10 -11.85
C ASN A 328 5.61 7.56 -13.30
N ALA A 329 6.69 8.31 -13.57
CA ALA A 329 7.10 8.70 -14.91
C ALA A 329 7.45 7.47 -15.80
N GLN A 330 8.21 6.50 -15.27
CA GLN A 330 8.55 5.27 -15.98
C GLN A 330 7.31 4.41 -16.30
N ALA A 331 6.43 4.21 -15.31
CA ALA A 331 5.18 3.48 -15.47
C ALA A 331 4.24 4.19 -16.47
N SER A 332 4.18 5.52 -16.44
CA SER A 332 3.39 6.31 -17.39
C SER A 332 3.94 6.22 -18.81
N ALA A 333 5.26 6.18 -19.00
CA ALA A 333 5.88 5.96 -20.30
C ALA A 333 5.54 4.56 -20.86
N ALA A 334 5.61 3.51 -20.03
CA ALA A 334 5.22 2.16 -20.42
C ALA A 334 3.73 2.06 -20.80
N VAL A 335 2.83 2.66 -20.02
CA VAL A 335 1.40 2.76 -20.36
C VAL A 335 1.18 3.57 -21.63
N GLY A 336 2.01 4.59 -21.91
CA GLY A 336 1.98 5.36 -23.15
C GLY A 336 2.28 4.55 -24.42
N VAL A 337 3.10 3.49 -24.31
CA VAL A 337 3.32 2.53 -25.40
C VAL A 337 2.06 1.69 -25.64
N ILE A 338 1.47 1.15 -24.58
CA ILE A 338 0.22 0.36 -24.64
C ILE A 338 -0.93 1.20 -25.22
N ASP A 339 -1.08 2.45 -24.75
CA ASP A 339 -2.07 3.40 -25.26
C ASP A 339 -1.78 3.88 -26.70
N THR A 340 -0.58 3.59 -27.24
CA THR A 340 -0.26 3.78 -28.67
C THR A 340 -0.70 2.58 -29.49
N GLU A 341 -0.35 1.34 -29.10
CA GLU A 341 -0.84 0.12 -29.78
C GLU A 341 -2.39 0.06 -29.81
N LEU A 342 -3.05 0.41 -28.69
CA LEU A 342 -4.51 0.47 -28.60
C LEU A 342 -5.11 1.48 -29.59
N ARG A 343 -4.48 2.65 -29.77
CA ARG A 343 -4.90 3.65 -30.79
C ARG A 343 -4.69 3.14 -32.21
N GLU A 344 -3.58 2.46 -32.49
CA GLU A 344 -3.32 1.89 -33.82
C GLU A 344 -4.32 0.78 -34.17
N HIS A 345 -4.65 -0.09 -33.22
CA HIS A 345 -5.68 -1.12 -33.37
C HIS A 345 -7.07 -0.52 -33.56
N ALA A 346 -7.42 0.56 -32.85
CA ALA A 346 -8.67 1.29 -33.06
C ALA A 346 -8.75 1.92 -34.46
N LEU A 347 -7.68 2.58 -34.92
CA LEU A 347 -7.59 3.12 -36.28
C LEU A 347 -7.64 2.04 -37.35
N ALA A 348 -7.04 0.86 -37.12
CA ALA A 348 -7.13 -0.28 -38.03
C ALA A 348 -8.56 -0.85 -38.11
N ALA A 349 -9.27 -0.92 -36.98
CA ALA A 349 -10.68 -1.35 -36.96
C ALA A 349 -11.59 -0.34 -37.67
N ALA A 350 -11.42 0.96 -37.43
CA ALA A 350 -12.18 2.02 -38.10
C ALA A 350 -11.96 2.02 -39.62
N ARG A 351 -10.72 1.81 -40.09
CA ARG A 351 -10.41 1.65 -41.52
C ARG A 351 -11.07 0.40 -42.13
N ALA A 352 -11.09 -0.72 -41.41
CA ALA A 352 -11.75 -1.93 -41.88
C ALA A 352 -13.27 -1.76 -42.01
N ALA A 353 -13.91 -1.12 -41.02
CA ALA A 353 -15.33 -0.77 -41.06
C ALA A 353 -15.64 0.16 -42.25
N ALA A 354 -14.92 1.28 -42.38
CA ALA A 354 -15.12 2.23 -43.48
C ALA A 354 -14.89 1.62 -44.88
N ALA A 355 -13.96 0.66 -45.01
CA ALA A 355 -13.77 -0.09 -46.25
C ALA A 355 -14.96 -1.03 -46.52
N ARG A 356 -15.42 -1.79 -45.51
CA ARG A 356 -16.61 -2.63 -45.61
C ARG A 356 -17.84 -1.81 -45.99
N ASP A 357 -18.08 -0.66 -45.36
CA ASP A 357 -19.29 0.13 -45.59
C ASP A 357 -19.32 0.81 -46.97
N ARG A 358 -18.15 1.08 -47.55
CA ARG A 358 -18.02 1.56 -48.94
C ARG A 358 -18.28 0.46 -49.97
N GLU A 359 -17.65 -0.71 -49.80
CA GLU A 359 -17.60 -1.75 -50.85
C GLU A 359 -18.74 -2.78 -50.75
N MET A 360 -19.24 -3.08 -49.53
CA MET A 360 -20.29 -4.07 -49.30
C MET A 360 -21.61 -3.79 -50.04
N PRO A 361 -22.10 -2.54 -50.18
CA PRO A 361 -23.31 -2.25 -50.95
C PRO A 361 -23.21 -2.70 -52.41
N ALA A 362 -22.06 -2.50 -53.06
CA ALA A 362 -21.82 -2.92 -54.44
C ALA A 362 -21.74 -4.45 -54.56
N VAL A 363 -21.02 -5.11 -53.64
CA VAL A 363 -20.93 -6.58 -53.57
C VAL A 363 -22.32 -7.21 -53.32
N ALA A 364 -23.14 -6.60 -52.46
CA ALA A 364 -24.50 -7.06 -52.18
C ALA A 364 -25.48 -6.81 -53.35
N ALA A 365 -25.33 -5.70 -54.09
CA ALA A 365 -26.08 -5.46 -55.31
C ALA A 365 -25.74 -6.48 -56.41
N ALA A 366 -24.46 -6.72 -56.67
CA ALA A 366 -24.00 -7.74 -57.61
C ALA A 366 -24.48 -9.15 -57.21
N LEU A 367 -24.43 -9.50 -55.92
CA LEU A 367 -24.90 -10.79 -55.42
C LEU A 367 -26.42 -10.98 -55.64
N ARG A 368 -27.23 -9.92 -55.46
CA ARG A 368 -28.67 -9.96 -55.79
C ARG A 368 -28.92 -10.16 -57.28
N ALA A 369 -28.19 -9.44 -58.14
CA ALA A 369 -28.33 -9.56 -59.60
C ALA A 369 -27.99 -10.98 -60.10
N VAL A 370 -26.86 -11.54 -59.66
CA VAL A 370 -26.44 -12.91 -60.03
C VAL A 370 -27.46 -13.97 -59.58
N ARG A 371 -28.09 -13.80 -58.41
CA ARG A 371 -29.14 -14.72 -57.91
C ARG A 371 -30.43 -14.61 -58.71
N ALA A 372 -30.86 -13.40 -59.06
CA ALA A 372 -32.01 -13.18 -59.95
C ALA A 372 -31.79 -13.83 -61.33
N GLU A 373 -30.61 -13.67 -61.92
CA GLU A 373 -30.24 -14.31 -63.20
C GLU A 373 -30.16 -15.85 -63.13
N LEU A 374 -29.92 -16.43 -61.95
CA LEU A 374 -29.92 -17.87 -61.71
C LEU A 374 -31.33 -18.45 -61.51
N GLY A 375 -32.37 -17.62 -61.39
CA GLY A 375 -33.73 -18.06 -61.07
C GLY A 375 -33.87 -18.65 -59.66
N GLU A 376 -32.91 -18.36 -58.77
CA GLU A 376 -33.03 -18.63 -57.34
C GLU A 376 -33.81 -17.47 -56.70
N PRO A 377 -34.97 -17.72 -56.06
CA PRO A 377 -35.75 -16.65 -55.46
C PRO A 377 -34.93 -15.99 -54.35
N GLY A 378 -34.51 -14.75 -54.59
CA GLY A 378 -33.89 -13.94 -53.55
C GLY A 378 -34.89 -13.75 -52.43
N ILE A 379 -34.48 -14.07 -51.19
CA ILE A 379 -35.21 -13.66 -49.99
C ILE A 379 -35.34 -12.14 -50.06
N GLN A 380 -36.55 -11.65 -50.35
CA GLN A 380 -36.84 -10.24 -50.20
C GLN A 380 -36.71 -9.88 -48.72
N PRO A 381 -36.11 -8.73 -48.36
CA PRO A 381 -36.36 -8.15 -47.05
C PRO A 381 -37.88 -8.04 -46.88
N ALA A 382 -38.41 -8.46 -45.73
CA ALA A 382 -39.85 -8.36 -45.50
C ALA A 382 -40.24 -6.87 -45.48
N GLU A 383 -40.92 -6.42 -46.53
CA GLU A 383 -41.68 -5.19 -46.48
C GLU A 383 -42.82 -5.41 -45.49
N SER A 384 -42.75 -4.76 -44.32
CA SER A 384 -43.86 -4.72 -43.37
C SER A 384 -45.08 -4.14 -44.09
N PRO A 385 -46.23 -4.82 -44.12
CA PRO A 385 -47.44 -4.26 -44.72
C PRO A 385 -47.82 -2.94 -44.03
N ALA A 386 -47.98 -1.89 -44.82
CA ALA A 386 -48.67 -0.69 -44.37
C ALA A 386 -50.18 -0.95 -44.45
N GLU A 387 -50.81 -1.23 -43.31
CA GLU A 387 -52.27 -1.14 -43.20
C GLU A 387 -52.67 0.33 -43.00
N THR A 388 -53.51 0.84 -43.90
CA THR A 388 -54.10 2.19 -43.84
C THR A 388 -55.61 2.09 -44.05
N GLY A 389 -56.39 2.57 -43.08
CA GLY A 389 -57.85 2.45 -43.01
C GLY A 389 -58.28 2.29 -41.54
N ASP A 390 -58.51 3.32 -40.71
CA ASP A 390 -59.27 4.58 -40.86
C ASP A 390 -60.80 4.37 -40.72
N GLY A 391 -61.54 4.98 -39.77
CA GLY A 391 -61.17 5.54 -38.44
C GLY A 391 -61.45 4.49 -37.33
N ASP A 392 -62.15 4.74 -36.19
CA ASP A 392 -62.47 5.93 -35.35
C ASP A 392 -63.12 5.36 -34.04
N GLU A 393 -63.40 6.05 -32.91
CA GLU A 393 -63.27 7.45 -32.48
C GLU A 393 -62.90 7.49 -30.96
N THR A 394 -62.50 8.66 -30.43
CA THR A 394 -62.43 9.10 -29.00
C THR A 394 -62.40 8.09 -27.83
N GLU A 395 -61.37 8.19 -26.98
CA GLU A 395 -61.54 8.81 -25.64
C GLU A 395 -60.23 9.39 -25.05
N LYS A 396 -60.29 9.95 -23.83
CA LYS A 396 -59.28 10.89 -23.26
C LYS A 396 -58.18 10.26 -22.35
N PRO A 397 -57.07 10.98 -22.09
CA PRO A 397 -55.86 10.39 -21.48
C PRO A 397 -55.64 10.67 -19.98
N ALA A 398 -54.74 9.86 -19.40
CA ALA A 398 -53.96 10.08 -18.18
C ALA A 398 -52.77 9.08 -18.18
N SER A 399 -51.64 9.24 -17.48
CA SER A 399 -50.94 10.37 -16.86
C SER A 399 -49.57 9.84 -16.35
N ARG A 400 -48.62 10.74 -16.03
CA ARG A 400 -47.28 10.46 -15.42
C ARG A 400 -46.26 9.72 -16.31
N SER A 401 -44.96 9.74 -16.02
CA SER A 401 -44.08 10.75 -15.35
C SER A 401 -42.69 10.14 -15.21
N GLU A 402 -41.69 10.64 -15.94
CA GLU A 402 -40.28 10.43 -15.58
C GLU A 402 -39.41 11.53 -16.19
N ASP A 403 -38.73 12.27 -15.32
CA ASP A 403 -37.84 13.40 -15.62
C ASP A 403 -36.86 13.50 -14.44
N GLY A 404 -35.56 13.64 -14.69
CA GLY A 404 -34.53 13.76 -13.65
C GLY A 404 -33.50 12.63 -13.55
N ASP A 405 -32.40 12.80 -14.27
CA ASP A 405 -31.03 12.44 -13.89
C ASP A 405 -30.21 13.77 -14.02
N PRO A 406 -29.10 14.06 -13.31
CA PRO A 406 -28.27 13.17 -12.49
C PRO A 406 -27.82 13.72 -11.12
N SER A 407 -26.90 12.97 -10.48
CA SER A 407 -25.80 13.40 -9.59
C SER A 407 -25.86 12.96 -8.12
N GLY A 408 -24.68 12.72 -7.51
CA GLY A 408 -24.52 12.67 -6.04
C GLY A 408 -24.14 11.34 -5.38
N ALA A 409 -23.31 10.49 -5.99
CA ALA A 409 -22.89 9.22 -5.37
C ALA A 409 -21.71 9.36 -4.38
N SER A 410 -22.05 9.70 -3.12
CA SER A 410 -21.39 9.29 -1.87
C SER A 410 -19.85 9.28 -1.75
N GLU A 411 -19.28 10.34 -1.15
CA GLU A 411 -18.20 10.16 -0.18
C GLU A 411 -18.80 9.65 1.14
N SER A 412 -18.43 8.44 1.59
CA SER A 412 -18.35 8.04 3.00
C SER A 412 -18.03 6.54 3.14
N LEU A 413 -16.83 6.24 3.60
CA LEU A 413 -16.50 5.01 4.33
C LEU A 413 -15.21 5.23 5.14
N LEU A 414 -14.98 4.34 6.11
CA LEU A 414 -14.00 4.45 7.21
C LEU A 414 -12.56 4.11 6.79
#